data_AF-A0A093HFZ3-F1
#
_entry.id   AF-A0A093HFZ3-F1
#
_cell.length_a   1.000
_cell.length_b   1.000
_cell.length_c   1.000
_cell.angle_alpha   90.00
_cell.angle_beta   90.00
_cell.angle_gamma   90.00
#
_symmetry.space_group_name_H-M   'P 1'
#
loop_
_entity.id
_entity.type
_entity.pdbx_description
1 polymer ?
#
loop_
_entity_poly.entity_id
_entity_poly.type
_entity_poly.pdbx_seq_one_letter_code
_entity_poly.pdbx_strand_id
1 'polypeptide(L)'
;EHLQIDVEDAKISYRNRSLALQRSQLADALRNRMKQNDDHSRLILETVKHIVTLSNAIIECQQEVREKEQKLNDVKRKRLSLKNAEQQKLLEINTMVKQQKEEQANMEVSKTLEKIHGNLQKEREITTIIQHVFQHIIIGSRINWAEDPSLKAVVLQLEKDV
;
A
#
# COMPACT_ATOMS: atom_id res chain seq x y z
N GLU A 1 8.42 10.67 39.40
CA GLU A 1 7.67 11.26 38.28
C GLU A 1 6.29 11.75 38.69
N HIS A 2 5.42 10.91 39.28
CA HIS A 2 4.06 11.33 39.69
C HIS A 2 4.04 12.57 40.62
N LEU A 3 4.80 12.53 41.72
CA LEU A 3 4.95 13.65 42.66
C LEU A 3 5.46 14.95 42.00
N GLN A 4 6.26 14.85 40.94
CA GLN A 4 6.83 16.02 40.25
C GLN A 4 5.80 16.66 39.32
N ILE A 5 4.97 15.85 38.67
CA ILE A 5 3.82 16.29 37.88
C ILE A 5 2.80 16.96 38.81
N ASP A 6 2.47 16.32 39.94
CA ASP A 6 1.50 16.84 40.91
C ASP A 6 1.93 18.20 41.50
N VAL A 7 3.23 18.37 41.77
CA VAL A 7 3.78 19.65 42.24
C VAL A 7 3.73 20.72 41.16
N GLU A 8 4.03 20.40 39.90
CA GLU A 8 3.98 21.39 38.81
C GLU A 8 2.53 21.79 38.51
N ASP A 9 1.58 20.85 38.53
CA ASP A 9 0.14 21.13 38.40
C ASP A 9 -0.38 22.01 39.54
N ALA A 10 0.00 21.72 40.79
CA ALA A 10 -0.36 22.55 41.94
C ALA A 10 0.18 23.98 41.81
N LYS A 11 1.40 24.14 41.28
CA LYS A 11 2.06 25.43 41.04
C LYS A 11 1.40 26.21 39.91
N ILE A 12 1.04 25.55 38.80
CA ILE A 12 0.27 26.16 37.70
C ILE A 12 -1.09 26.62 38.23
N SER A 13 -1.79 25.76 38.99
CA SER A 13 -3.08 26.06 39.60
C SER A 13 -3.00 27.27 40.54
N TYR A 14 -2.00 27.32 41.42
CA TYR A 14 -1.78 28.45 42.32
C TYR A 14 -1.53 29.75 41.55
N ARG A 15 -0.66 29.73 40.53
CA ARG A 15 -0.38 30.90 39.67
C ARG A 15 -1.64 31.39 38.96
N ASN A 16 -2.45 30.49 38.42
CA ASN A 16 -3.69 30.83 37.74
C ASN A 16 -4.71 31.48 38.70
N ARG A 17 -4.85 30.93 39.91
CA ARG A 17 -5.74 31.49 40.94
C ARG A 17 -5.27 32.87 41.41
N SER A 18 -3.97 33.03 41.64
CA SER A 18 -3.38 34.32 42.01
C SER A 18 -3.60 35.37 40.93
N LEU A 19 -3.36 35.02 39.67
CA LEU A 19 -3.58 35.91 38.53
C LEU A 19 -5.07 36.30 38.38
N ALA A 20 -5.99 35.34 38.56
CA ALA A 20 -7.42 35.60 38.52
C ALA A 20 -7.85 36.57 39.63
N LEU A 21 -7.32 36.40 40.85
CA LEU A 21 -7.57 37.30 41.97
C LEU A 21 -7.05 38.72 41.68
N GLN A 22 -5.80 38.84 41.23
CA GLN A 22 -5.19 40.13 40.87
C GLN A 22 -6.00 40.86 39.79
N ARG A 23 -6.46 40.13 38.76
CA ARG A 23 -7.32 40.69 37.71
C ARG A 23 -8.66 41.16 38.25
N SER A 24 -9.28 40.41 39.15
CA SER A 24 -10.54 40.78 39.80
C SER A 24 -10.40 42.05 40.64
N GLN A 25 -9.34 42.14 41.45
CA GLN A 25 -9.03 43.31 42.26
C GLN A 25 -8.76 44.55 41.40
N LEU A 26 -7.97 44.41 40.33
CA LEU A 26 -7.72 45.50 39.39
C LEU A 26 -9.01 45.97 38.70
N ALA A 27 -9.85 45.04 38.26
CA ALA A 27 -11.13 45.36 37.62
C ALA A 27 -12.06 46.13 38.57
N ASP A 28 -12.11 45.75 39.85
CA ASP A 28 -12.88 46.47 40.87
C ASP A 28 -12.32 47.88 41.12
N ALA A 29 -10.99 48.00 41.26
CA ALA A 29 -10.33 49.30 41.43
C ALA A 29 -10.58 50.24 40.23
N LEU A 30 -10.46 49.73 39.00
CA LEU A 30 -10.76 50.48 37.77
C LEU A 30 -12.23 50.88 37.71
N ARG A 31 -13.15 49.97 38.06
CA ARG A 31 -14.59 50.26 38.12
C ARG A 31 -14.89 51.39 39.11
N ASN A 32 -14.27 51.36 40.28
CA ASN A 32 -14.46 52.38 41.31
C ASN A 32 -13.86 53.74 40.90
N ARG A 33 -12.72 53.74 40.19
CA ARG A 33 -12.17 54.97 39.59
C ARG A 33 -13.10 55.57 38.55
N MET A 34 -13.62 54.77 37.63
CA MET A 34 -14.52 55.27 36.57
C MET A 34 -15.81 55.92 37.09
N LYS A 35 -16.26 55.61 38.31
CA LYS A 35 -17.41 56.27 38.95
C LYS A 35 -17.14 57.74 39.30
N GLN A 36 -15.88 58.17 39.37
CA GLN A 36 -15.50 59.55 39.73
C GLN A 36 -15.83 60.55 38.61
N ASN A 37 -16.03 60.08 37.37
CA ASN A 37 -16.47 60.86 36.19
C ASN A 37 -15.68 62.17 35.93
N ASP A 38 -14.42 62.19 36.37
CA ASP A 38 -13.45 63.24 36.03
C ASP A 38 -12.82 62.98 34.64
N ASP A 39 -12.03 63.93 34.15
CA ASP A 39 -11.40 63.81 32.84
C ASP A 39 -10.46 62.59 32.74
N HIS A 40 -9.79 62.23 33.84
CA HIS A 40 -8.98 61.01 33.93
C HIS A 40 -9.83 59.74 33.79
N SER A 41 -11.00 59.68 34.43
CA SER A 41 -11.95 58.57 34.31
C SER A 41 -12.44 58.39 32.88
N ARG A 42 -12.66 59.50 32.14
CA ARG A 42 -13.06 59.45 30.73
C ARG A 42 -11.96 58.89 29.84
N LEU A 43 -10.71 59.32 30.03
CA LEU A 43 -9.54 58.78 29.31
C LEU A 43 -9.35 57.28 29.58
N ILE A 44 -9.52 56.84 30.82
CA ILE A 44 -9.46 55.42 31.19
C ILE A 44 -10.56 54.65 30.46
N LEU A 45 -11.79 55.15 30.45
CA LEU A 45 -12.92 54.50 29.77
C LEU A 45 -12.70 54.39 28.26
N GLU A 46 -12.23 55.45 27.61
CA GLU A 46 -11.89 55.45 26.18
C GLU A 46 -10.80 54.41 25.87
N THR A 47 -9.75 54.37 26.69
CA THR A 47 -8.67 53.39 26.57
C THR A 47 -9.20 51.97 26.71
N VAL A 48 -10.04 51.70 27.71
CA VAL A 48 -10.65 50.38 27.92
C VAL A 48 -11.54 49.98 26.75
N LYS A 49 -12.33 50.90 26.21
CA LYS A 49 -13.14 50.65 25.00
C LYS A 49 -12.26 50.25 23.82
N HIS A 50 -11.18 50.99 23.58
CA HIS A 50 -10.24 50.69 22.52
C HIS A 50 -9.56 49.32 22.70
N ILE A 51 -9.15 48.97 23.93
CA ILE A 51 -8.60 47.65 24.27
C ILE A 51 -9.61 46.54 23.97
N VAL A 52 -10.90 46.72 24.31
CA VAL A 52 -11.95 45.75 24.02
C VAL A 52 -12.14 45.56 22.53
N THR A 53 -12.19 46.64 21.76
CA THR A 53 -12.27 46.58 20.28
C THR A 53 -11.11 45.81 19.68
N LEU A 54 -9.87 46.11 20.10
CA LEU A 54 -8.68 45.40 19.64
C LEU A 54 -8.71 43.92 20.05
N SER A 55 -9.12 43.62 21.28
CA SER A 55 -9.20 42.26 21.78
C SER A 55 -10.21 41.42 20.98
N ASN A 56 -11.36 42.00 20.62
CA ASN A 56 -12.34 41.34 19.75
C ASN A 56 -11.76 41.06 18.35
N ALA A 57 -11.10 42.04 17.74
CA ALA A 57 -10.45 41.84 16.44
C ALA A 57 -9.36 40.74 16.49
N ILE A 58 -8.61 40.66 17.59
CA ILE A 58 -7.64 39.58 17.82
C ILE A 58 -8.35 38.22 17.92
N ILE A 59 -9.45 38.13 18.66
CA ILE A 59 -10.21 36.88 18.82
C ILE A 59 -10.76 36.41 17.46
N GLU A 60 -11.32 37.32 16.66
CA GLU A 60 -11.82 37.05 15.31
C GLU A 60 -10.70 36.53 14.40
N CYS A 61 -9.55 37.22 14.37
CA CYS A 61 -8.38 36.78 13.60
C CYS A 61 -7.89 35.39 14.04
N GLN A 62 -7.83 35.13 15.35
CA GLN A 62 -7.45 33.82 15.88
C GLN A 62 -8.46 32.73 15.49
N GLN A 63 -9.74 33.07 15.43
CA GLN A 63 -10.78 32.14 15.00
C GLN A 63 -10.60 31.78 13.52
N GLU A 64 -10.38 32.76 12.65
CA GLU A 64 -10.08 32.50 11.25
C GLU A 64 -8.83 31.64 11.04
N VAL A 65 -7.78 31.88 11.83
CA VAL A 65 -6.55 31.07 11.78
C VAL A 65 -6.86 29.63 12.11
N ARG A 66 -7.58 29.36 13.21
CA ARG A 66 -7.99 27.99 13.60
C ARG A 66 -8.81 27.31 12.52
N GLU A 67 -9.74 28.01 11.89
CA GLU A 67 -10.54 27.47 10.80
C GLU A 67 -9.70 27.13 9.56
N LYS A 68 -8.76 28.01 9.19
CA LYS A 68 -7.83 27.78 8.09
C LYS A 68 -6.88 26.61 8.39
N GLU A 69 -6.37 26.50 9.61
CA GLU A 69 -5.55 25.38 10.07
C GLU A 69 -6.31 24.05 10.01
N GLN A 70 -7.58 24.04 10.45
CA GLN A 70 -8.42 22.86 10.38
C GLN A 70 -8.63 22.41 8.93
N LYS A 71 -8.97 23.34 8.03
CA LYS A 71 -9.11 23.05 6.59
C LYS A 71 -7.80 22.52 5.99
N LEU A 72 -6.66 23.10 6.36
CA LEU A 72 -5.35 22.63 5.92
C LEU A 72 -5.08 21.20 6.40
N ASN A 73 -5.39 20.89 7.65
CA ASN A 73 -5.22 19.55 8.22
C ASN A 73 -6.12 18.51 7.52
N ASP A 74 -7.35 18.88 7.18
CA ASP A 74 -8.25 18.00 6.44
C ASP A 74 -7.74 17.72 5.01
N VAL A 75 -7.20 18.74 4.32
CA VAL A 75 -6.54 18.57 3.01
C VAL A 75 -5.33 17.64 3.13
N LYS A 76 -4.48 17.83 4.16
CA LYS A 76 -3.32 16.96 4.40
C LYS A 76 -3.76 15.50 4.62
N ARG A 77 -4.84 15.28 5.39
CA ARG A 77 -5.39 13.93 5.65
C ARG A 77 -5.91 13.29 4.36
N LYS A 78 -6.68 14.01 3.55
CA LYS A 78 -7.17 13.53 2.25
C LYS A 78 -6.02 13.17 1.31
N ARG A 79 -5.00 14.02 1.21
CA ARG A 79 -3.81 13.76 0.39
C ARG A 79 -3.07 12.50 0.84
N LEU A 80 -2.92 12.28 2.14
CA LEU A 80 -2.30 11.07 2.67
C LEU A 80 -3.11 9.82 2.31
N SER A 81 -4.43 9.86 2.48
CA SER A 81 -5.31 8.77 2.10
C SER A 81 -5.22 8.44 0.61
N LEU A 82 -5.17 9.45 -0.25
CA LEU A 82 -5.02 9.26 -1.69
C LEU A 82 -3.68 8.62 -2.04
N LYS A 83 -2.58 9.08 -1.44
CA LYS A 83 -1.24 8.51 -1.66
C LYS A 83 -1.19 7.03 -1.25
N ASN A 84 -1.84 6.66 -0.15
CA ASN A 84 -1.92 5.27 0.29
C ASN A 84 -2.73 4.42 -0.70
N ALA A 85 -3.85 4.94 -1.20
CA ALA A 85 -4.67 4.25 -2.20
C ALA A 85 -3.93 4.07 -3.54
N GLU A 86 -3.20 5.10 -3.98
CA GLU A 86 -2.32 5.05 -5.16
C GLU A 86 -1.27 3.94 -5.00
N GLN A 87 -0.58 3.89 -3.86
CA GLN A 87 0.41 2.86 -3.58
C GLN A 87 -0.19 1.45 -3.59
N GLN A 88 -1.38 1.26 -3.02
CA GLN A 88 -2.08 -0.03 -3.06
C GLN A 88 -2.44 -0.43 -4.49
N LYS A 89 -2.97 0.50 -5.30
CA LYS A 89 -3.29 0.23 -6.71
C LYS A 89 -2.05 -0.08 -7.54
N LEU A 90 -0.93 0.57 -7.27
CA LEU A 90 0.33 0.26 -7.95
C LEU A 90 0.82 -1.16 -7.62
N LEU A 91 0.69 -1.58 -6.36
CA LEU A 91 1.02 -2.96 -5.95
C LEU A 91 0.11 -4.00 -6.62
N GLU A 92 -1.19 -3.71 -6.71
CA GLU A 92 -2.17 -4.56 -7.41
C GLU A 92 -1.79 -4.71 -8.90
N ILE A 93 -1.54 -3.59 -9.60
CA ILE A 93 -1.10 -3.59 -11.00
C ILE A 93 0.17 -4.41 -11.20
N ASN A 94 1.20 -4.18 -10.37
CA ASN A 94 2.46 -4.92 -10.49
C ASN A 94 2.27 -6.42 -10.28
N THR A 95 1.39 -6.82 -9.36
CA THR A 95 1.09 -8.23 -9.10
C THR A 95 0.37 -8.86 -10.28
N MET A 96 -0.65 -8.19 -10.83
CA MET A 96 -1.37 -8.64 -12.02
C MET A 96 -0.45 -8.76 -13.24
N VAL A 97 0.42 -7.78 -13.48
CA VAL A 97 1.40 -7.80 -14.58
C VAL A 97 2.35 -8.99 -14.42
N LYS A 98 2.79 -9.30 -13.19
CA LYS A 98 3.64 -10.46 -12.93
C LYS A 98 2.92 -11.77 -13.23
N GLN A 99 1.69 -11.93 -12.74
CA GLN A 99 0.86 -13.11 -13.00
C GLN A 99 0.62 -13.32 -14.50
N GLN A 100 0.28 -12.25 -15.22
CA GLN A 100 0.06 -12.32 -16.67
C GLN A 100 1.32 -12.77 -17.43
N LYS A 101 2.51 -12.31 -17.02
CA LYS A 101 3.78 -12.76 -17.61
C LYS A 101 4.05 -14.24 -17.34
N GLU A 102 3.78 -14.70 -16.12
CA GLU A 102 3.92 -16.13 -15.75
C GLU A 102 2.94 -17.00 -16.54
N GLU A 103 1.68 -16.57 -16.70
CA GLU A 103 0.68 -17.26 -17.51
C GLU A 103 1.08 -17.32 -18.99
N GLN A 104 1.61 -16.23 -19.55
CA GLN A 104 2.12 -16.21 -20.93
C GLN A 104 3.29 -17.18 -21.11
N ALA A 105 4.26 -17.17 -20.19
CA ALA A 105 5.40 -18.09 -20.24
C ALA A 105 4.95 -19.55 -20.15
N ASN A 106 4.00 -19.87 -19.26
CA ASN A 106 3.44 -21.22 -19.15
C ASN A 106 2.71 -21.66 -20.42
N MET A 107 1.96 -20.75 -21.06
CA MET A 107 1.27 -21.03 -22.32
C MET A 107 2.26 -21.29 -23.46
N GLU A 108 3.36 -20.54 -23.53
CA GLU A 108 4.43 -20.78 -24.51
C GLU A 108 5.08 -22.15 -24.30
N VAL A 109 5.43 -22.49 -23.05
CA VAL A 109 5.98 -23.81 -22.71
C VAL A 109 5.00 -24.91 -23.11
N SER A 110 3.70 -24.78 -22.80
CA SER A 110 2.69 -25.76 -23.17
C SER A 110 2.61 -25.98 -24.69
N LYS A 111 2.62 -24.90 -25.49
CA LYS A 111 2.63 -25.00 -26.95
C LYS A 111 3.87 -25.71 -27.49
N THR A 112 5.04 -25.46 -26.89
CA THR A 112 6.26 -26.17 -27.29
C THR A 112 6.20 -27.65 -26.94
N LEU A 113 5.64 -28.01 -25.78
CA LEU A 113 5.47 -29.38 -25.34
C LEU A 113 4.51 -30.16 -26.25
N GLU A 114 3.38 -29.56 -26.63
CA GLU A 114 2.43 -30.15 -27.58
C GLU A 114 3.10 -30.43 -28.94
N LYS A 115 3.93 -29.50 -29.44
CA LYS A 115 4.68 -29.69 -30.68
C LYS A 115 5.68 -30.84 -30.58
N ILE A 116 6.42 -30.92 -29.47
CA ILE A 116 7.39 -32.01 -29.23
C ILE A 116 6.65 -33.35 -29.14
N HIS A 117 5.53 -33.42 -28.42
CA HIS A 117 4.73 -34.63 -28.29
C HIS A 117 4.21 -35.11 -29.66
N GLY A 118 3.67 -34.20 -30.48
CA GLY A 118 3.21 -34.53 -31.83
C GLY A 118 4.34 -35.00 -32.75
N ASN A 119 5.55 -34.43 -32.63
CA ASN A 119 6.71 -34.90 -33.38
C ASN A 119 7.17 -36.29 -32.93
N LEU A 120 7.27 -36.52 -31.62
CA LEU A 120 7.64 -37.83 -31.07
C LEU A 120 6.65 -38.93 -31.48
N GLN A 121 5.36 -38.61 -31.52
CA GLN A 121 4.34 -39.55 -31.98
C GLN A 121 4.56 -39.93 -33.46
N LYS A 122 4.84 -38.96 -34.33
CA LYS A 122 5.16 -39.23 -35.74
C LYS A 122 6.44 -40.06 -35.89
N GLU A 123 7.50 -39.73 -35.16
CA GLU A 123 8.74 -40.51 -35.19
C GLU A 123 8.53 -41.95 -34.70
N ARG A 124 7.68 -42.14 -33.69
CA ARG A 124 7.28 -43.47 -33.21
C ARG A 124 6.53 -44.25 -34.30
N GLU A 125 5.54 -43.63 -34.94
CA GLU A 125 4.78 -44.23 -36.04
C GLU A 125 5.70 -44.64 -37.21
N ILE A 126 6.62 -43.76 -37.62
CA ILE A 126 7.61 -44.04 -38.66
C ILE A 126 8.51 -45.21 -38.25
N THR A 127 9.00 -45.21 -37.01
CA THR A 127 9.86 -46.28 -36.48
C THR A 127 9.14 -47.63 -36.52
N THR A 128 7.87 -47.68 -36.10
CA THR A 128 7.04 -48.89 -36.16
C THR A 128 6.85 -49.38 -37.60
N ILE A 129 6.61 -48.48 -38.56
CA ILE A 129 6.52 -48.85 -39.98
C ILE A 129 7.84 -49.43 -40.47
N ILE A 130 8.97 -48.79 -40.15
CA ILE A 130 10.31 -49.26 -40.53
C ILE A 130 10.59 -50.65 -39.92
N GLN A 131 10.26 -50.86 -38.64
CA GLN A 131 10.38 -52.15 -37.96
C GLN A 131 9.58 -53.23 -38.69
N HIS A 132 8.31 -52.97 -39.02
CA HIS A 132 7.47 -53.91 -39.78
C HIS A 132 8.02 -54.21 -41.18
N VAL A 133 8.55 -53.20 -41.89
CA VAL A 133 9.16 -53.40 -43.21
C VAL A 133 10.38 -54.32 -43.11
N PHE A 134 11.28 -54.08 -42.16
CA PHE A 134 12.46 -54.93 -41.96
C PHE A 134 12.09 -56.36 -41.57
N GLN A 135 11.11 -56.55 -40.68
CA GLN A 135 10.59 -57.88 -40.33
C GLN A 135 10.09 -58.63 -41.57
N HIS A 136 9.23 -57.98 -42.38
CA HIS A 136 8.68 -58.59 -43.59
C HIS A 136 9.76 -58.94 -44.62
N ILE A 137 10.79 -58.09 -44.80
CA ILE A 137 11.90 -58.38 -45.70
C ILE A 137 12.68 -59.61 -45.22
N ILE A 138 13.01 -59.69 -43.92
CA ILE A 138 13.76 -60.83 -43.37
C ILE A 138 12.96 -62.13 -43.53
N ILE A 139 11.68 -62.14 -43.15
CA ILE A 139 10.81 -63.31 -43.29
C ILE A 139 10.61 -63.70 -44.76
N GLY A 140 10.39 -62.71 -45.65
CA GLY A 140 10.16 -62.92 -47.08
C GLY A 140 11.38 -63.38 -47.87
N SER A 141 12.60 -63.10 -47.38
CA SER A 141 13.86 -63.51 -48.00
C SER A 141 14.13 -65.02 -47.98
N ARG A 142 13.32 -65.80 -47.25
CA ARG A 142 13.46 -67.27 -47.06
C ARG A 142 14.81 -67.72 -46.48
N ILE A 143 15.57 -66.81 -45.88
CA ILE A 143 16.76 -67.12 -45.08
C ILE A 143 16.29 -67.77 -43.77
N ASN A 144 16.96 -68.83 -43.32
CA ASN A 144 16.62 -69.51 -42.06
C ASN A 144 17.12 -68.72 -40.84
N TRP A 145 16.49 -67.56 -40.60
CA TRP A 145 16.82 -66.60 -39.55
C TRP A 145 16.71 -67.18 -38.14
N ALA A 146 15.99 -68.29 -37.96
CA ALA A 146 15.84 -68.97 -36.67
C ALA A 146 17.07 -69.81 -36.28
N GLU A 147 17.88 -70.21 -37.25
CA GLU A 147 19.14 -70.96 -37.06
C GLU A 147 20.35 -70.05 -36.82
N ASP A 148 20.34 -68.82 -37.36
CA ASP A 148 21.36 -67.81 -37.07
C ASP A 148 21.01 -67.05 -35.77
N PRO A 149 21.81 -67.20 -34.69
CA PRO A 149 21.56 -66.54 -33.42
C PRO A 149 21.49 -65.00 -33.52
N SER A 150 22.24 -64.41 -34.46
CA SER A 150 22.33 -62.96 -34.65
C SER A 150 21.05 -62.43 -35.30
N LEU A 151 20.59 -63.08 -36.37
CA LEU A 151 19.34 -62.75 -37.05
C LEU A 151 18.13 -62.98 -36.15
N LYS A 152 18.12 -64.09 -35.39
CA LYS A 152 17.08 -64.38 -34.40
C LYS A 152 16.97 -63.29 -33.35
N ALA A 153 18.10 -62.78 -32.84
CA ALA A 153 18.11 -61.68 -31.88
C ALA A 153 17.54 -60.39 -32.47
N VAL A 154 17.89 -60.06 -33.73
CA VAL A 154 17.38 -58.86 -34.43
C VAL A 154 15.87 -58.94 -34.67
N VAL A 155 15.36 -60.07 -35.17
CA VAL A 155 13.91 -60.24 -35.43
C VAL A 155 13.11 -60.16 -34.12
N LEU A 156 13.57 -60.81 -33.05
CA LEU A 156 12.91 -60.78 -31.74
C LEU A 156 12.95 -59.39 -31.07
N GLN A 157 13.98 -58.58 -31.33
CA GLN A 157 14.03 -57.20 -30.84
C GLN A 157 13.03 -56.31 -31.57
N LEU A 158 12.88 -56.49 -32.89
CA LEU A 158 11.90 -55.75 -33.68
C LEU A 158 10.44 -56.08 -33.26
N GLU A 159 10.20 -57.27 -32.71
CA GLU A 159 8.87 -57.75 -32.30
C GLU A 159 8.43 -57.24 -30.90
N LYS A 160 9.38 -56.81 -30.05
CA LYS A 160 9.11 -56.43 -28.66
C LYS A 160 8.61 -54.99 -28.44
N ASP A 161 8.73 -54.13 -29.45
CA ASP A 161 8.50 -52.68 -29.31
C ASP A 161 7.22 -52.18 -30.03
N VAL A 162 6.26 -53.09 -30.30
CA VAL A 162 4.90 -52.76 -30.80
C VAL A 162 3.95 -52.43 -29.64
#